data_AF-A0A4Q1ACS3-F1
#
_entry.id   AF-A0A4Q1ACS3-F1
#
_cell.length_a   1.000
_cell.length_b   1.000
_cell.length_c   1.000
_cell.angle_alpha   90.00
_cell.angle_beta   90.00
_cell.angle_gamma   90.00
#
_symmetry.space_group_name_H-M   'P 1'
#
loop_
_entity.id
_entity.type
_entity.pdbx_description
1 polymer ?
#
loop_
_entity_poly.entity_id
_entity_poly.type
_entity_poly.pdbx_seq_one_letter_code
_entity_poly.pdbx_strand_id
1 'polypeptide(L)'
;MNNPKNLFIATFIIIISTYLYIFGEAKTIQMIKEEYLYLIALLLVCIAFLFFKFKLKEYEIIEFIPTNNFSLKSTIILFAIFEVVDYYSEDGFKGMISQWFIYWVFGVIALVLTHTLNYYKNYQILQKVK
;
A
#
# COMPACT_ATOMS: atom_id res chain seq x y z
N MET A 1 -4.94 -17.30 -10.11
CA MET A 1 -5.02 -15.90 -10.58
C MET A 1 -5.31 -14.87 -9.48
N ASN A 2 -5.53 -15.26 -8.21
CA ASN A 2 -5.77 -14.35 -7.09
C ASN A 2 -4.56 -14.28 -6.13
N ASN A 3 -3.42 -13.75 -6.60
CA ASN A 3 -2.33 -13.38 -5.69
C ASN A 3 -2.43 -11.87 -5.41
N PRO A 4 -2.59 -11.43 -4.14
CA PRO A 4 -2.67 -10.01 -3.80
C PRO A 4 -1.52 -9.17 -4.37
N LYS A 5 -0.31 -9.75 -4.51
CA LYS A 5 0.83 -9.09 -5.16
C LYS A 5 0.54 -8.70 -6.61
N ASN A 6 -0.09 -9.58 -7.37
CA ASN A 6 -0.43 -9.32 -8.77
C ASN A 6 -1.50 -8.23 -8.87
N LEU A 7 -2.40 -8.14 -7.87
CA LEU A 7 -3.42 -7.11 -7.79
C LEU A 7 -2.78 -5.73 -7.60
N PHE A 8 -1.86 -5.57 -6.64
CA PHE A 8 -1.17 -4.29 -6.41
C PHE A 8 -0.37 -3.83 -7.62
N ILE A 9 0.29 -4.76 -8.34
CA ILE A 9 1.03 -4.44 -9.57
C ILE A 9 0.06 -4.02 -10.68
N ALA A 10 -1.05 -4.75 -10.86
CA ALA A 10 -2.05 -4.43 -11.87
C ALA A 10 -2.70 -3.06 -11.61
N THR A 11 -3.09 -2.77 -10.36
CA THR A 11 -3.67 -1.47 -9.99
C THR A 11 -2.67 -0.33 -10.17
N PHE A 12 -1.39 -0.55 -9.86
CA PHE A 12 -0.34 0.44 -10.12
C PHE A 12 -0.24 0.78 -11.61
N ILE A 13 -0.18 -0.23 -12.47
CA ILE A 13 -0.13 -0.03 -13.93
C ILE A 13 -1.37 0.74 -14.41
N ILE A 14 -2.56 0.37 -13.93
CA ILE A 14 -3.82 1.06 -14.29
C ILE A 14 -3.78 2.54 -13.88
N ILE A 15 -3.33 2.85 -12.66
CA ILE A 15 -3.22 4.23 -12.17
C ILE A 15 -2.26 5.02 -13.04
N ILE A 16 -1.04 4.50 -13.28
CA ILE A 16 -0.04 5.19 -14.09
C ILE A 16 -0.52 5.38 -15.54
N SER A 17 -1.11 4.36 -16.16
CA SER A 17 -1.67 4.46 -17.50
C SER A 17 -2.79 5.50 -17.56
N THR A 18 -3.67 5.55 -16.56
CA THR A 18 -4.73 6.55 -16.46
C THR A 18 -4.16 7.95 -16.31
N TYR A 19 -3.13 8.13 -15.49
CA TYR A 19 -2.50 9.43 -15.28
C TYR A 19 -1.82 9.94 -16.56
N LEU A 20 -1.07 9.07 -17.23
CA LEU A 20 -0.44 9.40 -18.51
C LEU A 20 -1.47 9.79 -19.56
N TYR A 21 -2.62 9.11 -19.61
CA TYR A 21 -3.70 9.41 -20.55
C TYR A 21 -4.44 10.72 -20.23
N ILE A 22 -4.75 10.98 -18.96
CA ILE A 22 -5.58 12.13 -18.54
C ILE A 22 -4.76 13.41 -18.33
N PHE A 23 -3.57 13.30 -17.74
CA PHE A 23 -2.75 14.44 -17.32
C PHE A 23 -1.50 14.64 -18.20
N GLY A 24 -1.10 13.62 -18.95
CA GLY A 24 0.16 13.63 -19.72
C GLY A 24 1.39 13.34 -18.85
N GLU A 25 2.53 13.13 -19.50
CA GLU A 25 3.77 12.69 -18.85
C GLU A 25 4.29 13.68 -17.80
N ALA A 26 4.45 14.95 -18.17
CA ALA A 26 5.06 15.95 -17.29
C ALA A 26 4.29 16.11 -15.98
N LYS A 27 2.96 16.20 -16.06
CA LYS A 27 2.10 16.34 -14.88
C LYS A 27 2.04 15.06 -14.07
N THR A 28 2.05 13.89 -14.71
CA THR A 28 2.12 12.59 -14.01
C THR A 28 3.38 12.49 -13.15
N ILE A 29 4.54 12.86 -13.70
CA ILE A 29 5.81 12.86 -12.96
C ILE A 29 5.76 13.86 -11.80
N GLN A 30 5.19 15.04 -12.02
CA GLN A 30 5.04 16.05 -10.97
C GLN A 30 4.18 15.52 -9.81
N MET A 31 3.02 14.95 -10.10
CA MET A 31 2.10 14.42 -9.09
C MET A 31 2.76 13.32 -8.24
N ILE A 32 3.49 12.40 -8.86
CA ILE A 32 4.22 11.35 -8.12
C ILE A 32 5.31 11.96 -7.22
N LYS A 33 5.98 13.01 -7.68
CA LYS A 33 7.02 13.71 -6.92
C LYS A 33 6.46 14.51 -5.75
N GLU A 34 5.26 15.08 -5.88
CA GLU A 34 4.61 15.82 -4.79
C GLU A 34 4.31 14.89 -3.60
N GLU A 35 4.06 13.60 -3.85
CA GLU A 35 3.84 12.58 -2.83
C GLU A 35 5.14 11.99 -2.21
N TYR A 36 6.28 12.67 -2.34
CA TYR A 36 7.59 12.14 -1.92
C TYR A 36 7.65 11.75 -0.44
N LEU A 37 6.94 12.45 0.46
CA LEU A 37 6.92 12.13 1.89
C LEU A 37 6.35 10.73 2.14
N TYR A 38 5.29 10.35 1.42
CA TYR A 38 4.69 9.03 1.54
C TYR A 38 5.57 7.94 0.94
N LEU A 39 6.31 8.26 -0.14
CA LEU A 39 7.30 7.35 -0.71
C LEU A 39 8.48 7.12 0.25
N ILE A 40 8.94 8.16 0.95
CA ILE A 40 9.95 8.03 2.00
C ILE A 40 9.41 7.18 3.16
N ALA A 41 8.16 7.42 3.60
CA ALA A 41 7.53 6.62 4.64
C ALA A 41 7.45 5.13 4.24
N LEU A 42 7.04 4.85 3.01
CA LEU A 42 7.03 3.49 2.46
C LEU A 42 8.43 2.86 2.48
N LEU A 43 9.46 3.60 2.08
CA LEU A 43 10.83 3.12 2.13
C LEU A 43 11.26 2.75 3.55
N LEU A 44 10.97 3.58 4.56
CA LEU A 44 11.28 3.31 5.96
C LEU A 44 10.58 2.04 6.47
N VAL A 45 9.30 1.85 6.12
CA VAL A 45 8.54 0.65 6.50
C VAL A 45 9.10 -0.60 5.82
N CYS A 46 9.53 -0.49 4.55
CA CYS A 46 10.23 -1.57 3.84
C CYS A 46 11.58 -1.92 4.48
N ILE A 47 12.36 -0.93 4.92
CA ILE A 47 13.63 -1.18 5.64
C ILE A 47 13.37 -1.93 6.94
N ALA A 48 12.39 -1.49 7.73
CA ALA A 48 12.00 -2.18 8.97
C ALA A 48 11.56 -3.62 8.72
N PHE A 49 10.76 -3.84 7.67
CA PHE A 49 10.34 -5.18 7.24
C PHE A 49 11.55 -6.07 6.92
N LEU A 50 12.47 -5.58 6.08
CA LEU A 50 13.66 -6.34 5.68
C LEU A 50 14.57 -6.66 6.86
N PHE A 51 14.70 -5.74 7.81
CA PHE A 51 15.48 -5.96 9.04
C PHE A 51 14.96 -7.17 9.82
N PHE A 52 13.67 -7.21 10.15
CA PHE A 52 13.10 -8.34 10.91
C PHE A 52 13.07 -9.63 10.08
N LYS A 53 12.78 -9.53 8.78
CA LYS A 53 12.81 -10.67 7.88
C LYS A 53 14.19 -11.33 7.82
N PHE A 54 15.26 -10.54 7.79
CA PHE A 54 16.62 -11.07 7.81
C PHE A 54 16.97 -11.73 9.15
N LYS A 55 16.58 -11.11 10.27
CA LYS A 55 16.82 -11.68 11.62
C LYS A 55 16.10 -13.01 11.86
N LEU A 56 14.97 -13.24 11.19
CA LEU A 56 14.14 -14.43 11.35
C LEU A 56 14.21 -15.41 10.17
N LYS A 57 15.22 -15.29 9.29
CA LYS A 57 15.32 -16.09 8.06
C LYS A 57 15.32 -17.61 8.28
N GLU A 58 15.85 -18.06 9.42
CA GLU A 58 15.98 -19.48 9.77
C GLU A 58 14.82 -20.01 10.64
N TYR A 59 13.84 -19.17 10.95
CA TYR A 59 12.74 -19.50 11.84
C TYR A 59 11.43 -19.57 11.07
N GLU A 60 10.55 -20.48 11.48
CA GLU A 60 9.16 -20.49 11.01
C GLU A 60 8.43 -19.25 11.55
N ILE A 61 7.67 -18.59 10.67
CA ILE A 61 6.96 -17.35 10.99
C ILE A 61 5.51 -17.69 11.28
N ILE A 62 5.06 -17.39 12.49
CA ILE A 62 3.66 -17.51 12.88
C ILE A 62 2.92 -16.22 12.48
N GLU A 63 1.80 -16.35 11.77
CA GLU A 63 0.96 -15.22 11.38
C GLU A 63 -0.02 -14.87 12.53
N PHE A 64 0.24 -13.76 13.23
CA PHE A 64 -0.61 -13.30 14.34
C PHE A 64 -1.76 -12.40 13.86
N ILE A 65 -1.52 -11.68 12.77
CA ILE A 65 -2.48 -10.79 12.13
C ILE A 65 -2.79 -11.41 10.77
N PRO A 66 -3.99 -11.97 10.56
CA PRO A 66 -4.36 -12.60 9.30
C PRO A 66 -4.44 -11.55 8.20
N THR A 67 -3.71 -11.77 7.11
CA THR A 67 -3.65 -10.85 5.97
C THR A 67 -4.87 -10.90 5.03
N ASN A 68 -5.84 -11.80 5.27
CA ASN A 68 -6.81 -12.21 4.24
C ASN A 68 -8.31 -12.07 4.59
N ASN A 69 -8.68 -11.21 5.56
CA ASN A 69 -10.06 -11.13 6.06
C ASN A 69 -10.90 -9.95 5.55
N PHE A 70 -10.40 -9.10 4.65
CA PHE A 70 -11.21 -8.02 4.09
C PHE A 70 -12.10 -8.51 2.94
N SER A 71 -13.41 -8.29 3.06
CA SER A 71 -14.37 -8.65 2.00
C SER A 71 -14.25 -7.69 0.82
N LEU A 72 -14.15 -8.22 -0.40
CA LEU A 72 -14.14 -7.43 -1.64
C LEU A 72 -15.33 -6.47 -1.70
N LYS A 73 -16.50 -6.91 -1.24
CA LYS A 73 -17.73 -6.10 -1.17
C LYS A 73 -17.52 -4.86 -0.31
N SER A 74 -16.93 -5.02 0.87
CA SER A 74 -16.62 -3.90 1.78
C SER A 74 -15.60 -2.96 1.16
N THR A 75 -14.56 -3.48 0.50
CA THR A 75 -13.54 -2.68 -0.18
C THR A 75 -14.13 -1.84 -1.31
N ILE A 76 -15.02 -2.41 -2.14
CA ILE A 76 -15.70 -1.69 -3.23
C ILE A 76 -16.58 -0.57 -2.67
N ILE A 77 -17.36 -0.86 -1.62
CA ILE A 77 -18.23 0.16 -1.00
C ILE A 77 -17.39 1.30 -0.42
N LEU A 78 -16.32 0.97 0.30
CA LEU A 78 -15.42 1.95 0.89
C LEU A 78 -14.75 2.80 -0.21
N PHE A 79 -14.24 2.17 -1.26
CA PHE A 79 -13.67 2.86 -2.42
C PHE A 79 -14.69 3.82 -3.05
N ALA A 80 -15.91 3.37 -3.33
CA ALA A 80 -16.95 4.22 -3.92
C ALA A 80 -17.28 5.44 -3.06
N ILE A 81 -17.30 5.29 -1.73
CA ILE A 81 -17.52 6.42 -0.81
C ILE A 81 -16.37 7.43 -0.92
N PHE A 82 -15.12 6.97 -0.93
CA PHE A 82 -13.96 7.85 -1.08
C PHE A 82 -13.97 8.59 -2.42
N GLU A 83 -14.29 7.92 -3.53
CA GLU A 83 -14.39 8.58 -4.84
C GLU A 83 -15.44 9.70 -4.85
N VAL A 84 -16.59 9.49 -4.19
CA VAL A 84 -17.61 10.54 -4.07
C VAL A 84 -17.08 11.71 -3.25
N VAL A 85 -16.44 11.46 -2.11
CA VAL A 85 -15.89 12.52 -1.26
C VAL A 85 -14.84 13.32 -2.03
N ASP A 86 -13.89 12.64 -2.66
CA ASP A 86 -12.79 13.29 -3.38
C ASP A 86 -13.28 14.09 -4.57
N TYR A 87 -14.31 13.63 -5.28
CA TYR A 87 -14.91 14.42 -6.35
C TYR A 87 -15.36 15.82 -5.88
N TYR A 88 -15.95 15.90 -4.68
CA TYR A 88 -16.39 17.18 -4.13
C TYR A 88 -15.27 17.99 -3.47
N SER A 89 -14.26 17.32 -2.92
CA SER A 89 -13.17 17.96 -2.19
C SER A 89 -11.98 18.37 -3.08
N GLU A 90 -11.76 17.67 -4.19
CA GLU A 90 -10.56 17.76 -5.01
C GLU A 90 -10.91 18.18 -6.46
N ASP A 91 -11.51 19.36 -6.64
CA ASP A 91 -11.75 19.98 -7.95
C ASP A 91 -12.38 19.05 -9.02
N GLY A 92 -13.30 18.17 -8.61
CA GLY A 92 -14.02 17.27 -9.48
C GLY A 92 -13.21 16.06 -9.95
N PHE A 93 -13.49 15.61 -11.17
CA PHE A 93 -12.99 14.34 -11.69
C PHE A 93 -11.45 14.25 -11.73
N LYS A 94 -10.78 15.37 -12.03
CA LYS A 94 -9.32 15.39 -12.15
C LYS A 94 -8.63 15.30 -10.80
N GLY A 95 -9.07 16.02 -9.79
CA GLY A 95 -8.44 15.90 -8.48
C GLY A 95 -8.83 14.58 -7.78
N MET A 96 -10.06 14.08 -7.96
CA MET A 96 -10.44 12.73 -7.54
C MET A 96 -9.45 11.67 -8.05
N ILE A 97 -9.19 11.64 -9.36
CA ILE A 97 -8.21 10.70 -9.94
C ILE A 97 -6.80 10.97 -9.39
N SER A 98 -6.42 12.22 -9.11
CA SER A 98 -5.09 12.52 -8.58
C SER A 98 -4.79 11.87 -7.23
N GLN A 99 -5.82 11.54 -6.44
CA GLN A 99 -5.68 10.90 -5.14
C GLN A 99 -5.43 9.38 -5.22
N TRP A 100 -5.63 8.75 -6.38
CA TRP A 100 -5.50 7.29 -6.49
C TRP A 100 -4.10 6.78 -6.17
N PHE A 101 -3.07 7.53 -6.56
CA PHE A 101 -1.69 7.15 -6.30
C PHE A 101 -1.36 7.12 -4.80
N ILE A 102 -1.77 8.13 -4.03
CA ILE A 102 -1.53 8.17 -2.59
C ILE A 102 -2.30 7.04 -1.87
N TYR A 103 -3.54 6.75 -2.28
CA TYR A 103 -4.29 5.60 -1.74
C TYR A 103 -3.60 4.27 -2.03
N TRP A 104 -3.04 4.12 -3.23
CA TRP A 104 -2.24 2.95 -3.56
C TRP A 104 -1.00 2.84 -2.67
N VAL A 105 -0.27 3.94 -2.44
CA VAL A 105 0.89 3.99 -1.53
C VAL A 105 0.48 3.59 -0.10
N PHE A 106 -0.63 4.12 0.42
CA PHE A 106 -1.15 3.72 1.74
C PHE A 106 -1.53 2.25 1.82
N GLY A 107 -2.14 1.70 0.76
CA GLY A 107 -2.43 0.27 0.67
C GLY A 107 -1.17 -0.59 0.77
N VAL A 108 -0.10 -0.19 0.07
CA VAL A 108 1.20 -0.88 0.15
C VAL A 108 1.82 -0.72 1.55
N ILE A 109 1.81 0.48 2.13
CA ILE A 109 2.30 0.71 3.50
C ILE A 109 1.58 -0.20 4.50
N ALA A 110 0.25 -0.23 4.48
CA ALA A 110 -0.56 -1.05 5.39
C ALA A 110 -0.23 -2.54 5.25
N LEU A 111 -0.04 -3.03 4.02
CA LEU A 111 0.35 -4.41 3.75
C LEU A 111 1.75 -4.72 4.32
N VAL A 112 2.75 -3.89 4.01
CA VAL A 112 4.12 -4.11 4.50
C VAL A 112 4.17 -3.99 6.01
N LEU A 113 3.48 -3.02 6.61
CA LEU A 113 3.39 -2.83 8.05
C LEU A 113 2.78 -4.07 8.74
N THR A 114 1.70 -4.63 8.18
CA THR A 114 1.07 -5.85 8.71
C THR A 114 2.06 -7.01 8.74
N HIS A 115 2.81 -7.21 7.66
CA HIS A 115 3.87 -8.21 7.64
C HIS A 115 4.97 -7.88 8.65
N THR A 116 5.45 -6.64 8.72
CA THR A 116 6.45 -6.20 9.69
C THR A 116 6.02 -6.48 11.13
N LEU A 117 4.76 -6.24 11.48
CA LEU A 117 4.22 -6.52 12.81
C LEU A 117 4.19 -8.02 13.12
N ASN A 118 3.84 -8.85 12.14
CA ASN A 118 3.92 -10.31 12.29
C ASN A 118 5.38 -10.76 12.53
N TYR A 119 6.34 -10.27 11.75
CA TYR A 119 7.77 -10.57 11.96
C TYR A 119 8.28 -10.02 13.31
N TYR A 120 7.88 -8.83 13.71
CA TYR A 120 8.25 -8.23 14.99
C TYR A 120 7.78 -9.07 16.18
N LYS A 121 6.53 -9.55 16.15
CA LYS A 121 6.00 -10.43 17.21
C LYS A 121 6.77 -11.75 17.30
N ASN A 122 7.10 -12.37 16.16
CA ASN A 122 7.95 -13.56 16.14
C ASN A 122 9.34 -13.27 16.74
N TYR A 123 9.92 -12.12 16.43
CA TYR A 123 11.21 -11.71 16.98
C TYR A 123 11.17 -11.51 18.50
N GLN A 124 10.09 -10.90 19.02
CA GLN A 124 9.90 -10.77 20.47
C GLN A 124 9.79 -12.13 21.17
N ILE A 125 9.14 -13.12 20.57
CA ILE A 125 9.06 -14.48 21.13
C ILE A 125 10.44 -15.11 21.16
N LEU A 126 11.19 -15.03 20.07
CA LEU A 126 12.56 -15.55 20.01
C LEU A 126 13.45 -14.96 21.12
N GLN A 127 13.33 -13.66 21.38
CA GLN A 127 14.10 -12.97 22.44
C GLN A 127 13.70 -13.37 23.86
N LYS A 128 12.51 -13.97 24.06
CA LYS A 128 12.06 -14.48 25.37
C LYS A 128 12.46 -15.94 25.61
N VAL A 129 12.69 -16.69 24.54
CA VAL A 129 13.04 -18.12 24.58
C VAL A 129 14.56 -18.33 24.62
N LYS A 130 15.33 -17.36 24.12
CA LYS A 130 16.77 -17.26 24.33
C LYS A 130 17.10 -16.74 25.72
#